data_AF-A0A966UQA2-F1
#
_entry.id   AF-A0A966UQA2-F1
#
_cell.length_a   1.000
_cell.length_b   1.000
_cell.length_c   1.000
_cell.angle_alpha   90.00
_cell.angle_beta   90.00
_cell.angle_gamma   90.00
#
_symmetry.space_group_name_H-M   'P 1'
#
loop_
_entity.id
_entity.type
_entity.pdbx_description
1 polymer ?
#
loop_
_entity_poly.entity_id
_entity_poly.type
_entity_poly.pdbx_seq_one_letter_code
_entity_poly.pdbx_strand_id
1 'polypeptide(L)'
;EGNEVNVEWEEDHIVSYLIPKVYAIKRPTWEVNPTKKIEDFKVDFYRNMPDALGRFACMPAEAVDAFFKSREKIEVAFNNRALAVDDFGRLENWFAPDPDKEYFIHVDLAQKHDHCAVSMAHVQRWVNVKVTDQYSQPAPIVEVDAVRYWTPTPDKSVDFTEVKDYILALRTRGFKIRVCTFDRWNSHDMMQQLKQYGINTENLSVAKKHYDDMAMIVLEERLKGPYIKLLIDELLQLKIMRDKVDHPRKGSKDLADAVCGSIYNAISLTRFDNNQEIDVHTYESAMFDRDFGKSKEEETILNMIKPPKMPNDLADALERISML
;
A
#
# COMPACT_ATOMS: atom_id res chain seq x y z
N GLU A 1 -14.15 -17.90 -42.65
CA GLU A 1 -12.78 -17.59 -42.20
C GLU A 1 -12.82 -17.56 -40.68
N GLY A 2 -12.03 -18.42 -40.03
CA GLY A 2 -12.04 -18.56 -38.58
C GLY A 2 -11.09 -17.57 -37.92
N ASN A 3 -11.35 -17.23 -36.66
CA ASN A 3 -10.36 -16.51 -35.85
C ASN A 3 -9.13 -17.43 -35.69
N GLU A 4 -7.95 -16.90 -36.04
CA GLU A 4 -6.66 -17.57 -35.85
C GLU A 4 -5.87 -16.79 -34.80
N VAL A 5 -5.16 -17.51 -33.93
CA VAL A 5 -4.29 -16.92 -32.90
C VAL A 5 -2.90 -17.48 -33.10
N ASN A 6 -1.94 -16.59 -33.30
CA ASN A 6 -0.53 -16.93 -33.41
C ASN A 6 0.08 -16.97 -32.01
N VAL A 7 0.69 -18.10 -31.65
CA VAL A 7 1.33 -18.34 -30.36
C VAL A 7 2.80 -18.62 -30.62
N GLU A 8 3.70 -17.89 -29.95
CA GLU A 8 5.14 -18.09 -30.01
C GLU A 8 5.69 -18.41 -28.60
N TRP A 9 6.65 -19.31 -28.50
CA TRP A 9 7.30 -19.67 -27.23
C TRP A 9 8.77 -20.06 -27.44
N GLU A 10 9.54 -20.05 -26.36
CA GLU A 10 10.94 -20.50 -26.35
C GLU A 10 11.08 -21.84 -25.60
N GLU A 11 11.95 -22.70 -26.11
CA GLU A 11 12.17 -24.04 -25.56
C GLU A 11 13.64 -24.47 -25.60
N ASP A 12 14.06 -25.21 -24.57
CA ASP A 12 15.46 -25.62 -24.43
C ASP A 12 15.69 -26.98 -25.10
N HIS A 13 16.50 -27.01 -26.16
CA HIS A 13 17.02 -28.24 -26.77
C HIS A 13 18.36 -28.62 -26.15
N ILE A 14 18.29 -29.51 -25.16
CA ILE A 14 19.46 -29.91 -24.38
C ILE A 14 20.35 -30.83 -25.23
N VAL A 15 21.56 -30.37 -25.54
CA VAL A 15 22.59 -31.17 -26.22
C VAL A 15 23.40 -32.00 -25.22
N SER A 16 23.74 -31.42 -24.06
CA SER A 16 24.46 -32.12 -22.97
C SER A 16 24.25 -31.42 -21.62
N TYR A 17 24.38 -32.16 -20.53
CA TYR A 17 24.29 -31.63 -19.16
C TYR A 17 25.69 -31.33 -18.60
N LEU A 18 25.86 -30.12 -18.04
CA LEU A 18 27.13 -29.68 -17.45
C LEU A 18 27.45 -30.42 -16.13
N ILE A 19 26.42 -30.72 -15.34
CA ILE A 19 26.57 -31.36 -14.02
C ILE A 19 26.16 -32.83 -14.11
N PRO A 20 27.04 -33.78 -13.73
CA PRO A 20 26.71 -35.19 -13.78
C PRO A 20 25.58 -35.52 -12.80
N LYS A 21 24.65 -36.39 -13.23
CA LYS A 21 23.47 -36.84 -12.48
C LYS A 21 22.45 -35.74 -12.13
N VAL A 22 22.48 -34.59 -12.82
CA VAL A 22 21.46 -33.54 -12.70
C VAL A 22 20.70 -33.41 -14.01
N TYR A 23 19.38 -33.49 -13.94
CA TYR A 23 18.47 -33.28 -15.07
C TYR A 23 17.73 -31.96 -14.88
N ALA A 24 17.72 -31.11 -15.90
CA ALA A 24 16.93 -29.89 -15.97
C ALA A 24 16.27 -29.83 -17.34
N ILE A 25 14.98 -29.56 -17.42
CA ILE A 25 14.25 -29.51 -18.69
C ILE A 25 13.24 -28.36 -18.66
N LYS A 26 13.24 -27.52 -19.71
CA LYS A 26 12.24 -26.47 -19.94
C LYS A 26 11.51 -26.80 -21.23
N ARG A 27 10.30 -27.32 -21.11
CA ARG A 27 9.47 -27.79 -22.23
C ARG A 27 8.00 -27.49 -22.02
N PRO A 28 7.26 -27.19 -23.10
CA PRO A 28 5.83 -26.96 -22.99
C PRO A 28 5.07 -28.25 -22.65
N THR A 29 3.88 -28.08 -22.06
CA THR A 29 3.05 -29.18 -21.56
C THR A 29 2.66 -30.16 -22.66
N TRP A 30 2.38 -29.68 -23.88
CA TRP A 30 1.98 -30.53 -25.00
C TRP A 30 3.12 -31.36 -25.61
N GLU A 31 4.38 -31.08 -25.24
CA GLU A 31 5.53 -31.92 -25.63
C GLU A 31 5.84 -32.99 -24.59
N VAL A 32 5.66 -32.66 -23.30
CA VAL A 32 5.98 -33.56 -22.19
C VAL A 32 4.81 -34.49 -21.84
N ASN A 33 3.57 -34.01 -22.01
CA ASN A 33 2.38 -34.77 -21.65
C ASN A 33 1.81 -35.50 -22.88
N PRO A 34 1.90 -36.84 -22.95
CA PRO A 34 1.42 -37.60 -24.11
C PRO A 34 -0.11 -37.59 -24.25
N THR A 35 -0.84 -37.12 -23.25
CA THR A 35 -2.32 -37.09 -23.23
C THR A 35 -2.92 -35.76 -23.67
N LYS A 36 -2.10 -34.72 -23.84
CA LYS A 36 -2.58 -33.36 -24.12
C LYS A 36 -1.87 -32.79 -25.33
N LYS A 37 -2.64 -32.25 -26.28
CA LYS A 37 -2.10 -31.56 -27.45
C LYS A 37 -2.28 -30.05 -27.31
N ILE A 38 -1.54 -29.28 -28.11
CA ILE A 38 -1.63 -27.80 -28.09
C ILE A 38 -3.07 -27.32 -28.35
N GLU A 39 -3.84 -28.07 -29.15
CA GLU A 39 -5.23 -27.72 -29.45
C GLU A 39 -6.15 -27.77 -28.23
N ASP A 40 -5.83 -28.58 -27.21
CA ASP A 40 -6.62 -28.69 -25.99
C ASP A 40 -6.58 -27.40 -25.16
N PHE A 41 -5.58 -26.54 -25.39
CA PHE A 41 -5.36 -25.29 -24.65
C PHE A 41 -5.84 -24.05 -25.41
N LYS A 42 -6.45 -24.21 -26.59
CA LYS A 42 -6.90 -23.08 -27.43
C LYS A 42 -7.74 -22.07 -26.64
N VAL A 43 -8.72 -22.54 -25.87
CA VAL A 43 -9.61 -21.68 -25.08
C VAL A 43 -8.84 -20.86 -24.05
N ASP A 44 -7.82 -21.44 -23.40
CA ASP A 44 -6.98 -20.74 -22.44
C ASP A 44 -6.11 -19.67 -23.12
N PHE A 45 -5.50 -19.99 -24.28
CA PHE A 45 -4.76 -19.03 -25.10
C PHE A 45 -5.63 -17.88 -25.60
N TYR A 46 -6.87 -18.16 -26.02
CA TYR A 46 -7.85 -17.14 -26.40
C TYR A 46 -8.27 -16.24 -25.23
N ARG A 47 -8.36 -16.81 -24.03
CA ARG A 47 -8.82 -16.09 -22.83
C ARG A 47 -7.74 -15.19 -22.25
N ASN A 48 -6.51 -15.69 -22.14
CA ASN A 48 -5.37 -14.98 -21.56
C ASN A 48 -4.06 -15.61 -22.04
N MET A 49 -3.52 -15.10 -23.14
CA MET A 49 -2.28 -15.59 -23.75
C MET A 49 -1.05 -15.51 -22.81
N PRO A 50 -0.77 -14.41 -22.10
CA PRO A 50 0.33 -14.36 -21.14
C PRO A 50 0.24 -15.41 -20.00
N ASP A 51 -0.95 -15.62 -19.44
CA ASP A 51 -1.16 -16.66 -18.41
C ASP A 51 -0.96 -18.07 -19.00
N ALA A 52 -1.49 -18.31 -20.20
CA ALA A 52 -1.36 -19.58 -20.89
C ALA A 52 0.10 -19.90 -21.26
N LEU A 53 0.87 -18.91 -21.73
CA LEU A 53 2.31 -19.05 -22.00
C LEU A 53 3.09 -19.37 -20.72
N GLY A 54 2.80 -18.69 -19.61
CA GLY A 54 3.44 -18.97 -18.32
C GLY A 54 3.11 -20.37 -17.79
N ARG A 55 1.85 -20.80 -17.90
CA ARG A 55 1.36 -22.07 -17.36
C ARG A 55 1.72 -23.28 -18.20
N PHE A 56 1.63 -23.16 -19.52
CA PHE A 56 1.74 -24.30 -20.42
C PHE A 56 3.05 -24.30 -21.21
N ALA A 57 3.65 -23.15 -21.48
CA ALA A 57 4.86 -23.03 -22.30
C ALA A 57 6.14 -22.71 -21.50
N CYS A 58 6.07 -22.65 -20.17
CA CYS A 58 7.19 -22.26 -19.30
C CYS A 58 7.78 -20.88 -19.66
N MET A 59 6.95 -19.99 -20.21
CA MET A 59 7.29 -18.62 -20.60
C MET A 59 6.54 -17.65 -19.68
N PRO A 60 6.97 -17.49 -18.41
CA PRO A 60 6.38 -16.46 -17.56
C PRO A 60 6.62 -15.08 -18.19
N ALA A 61 5.62 -14.22 -18.19
CA ALA A 61 5.78 -12.85 -18.65
C ALA A 61 6.88 -12.15 -17.83
N GLU A 62 7.90 -11.59 -18.50
CA GLU A 62 9.01 -10.88 -17.85
C GLU A 62 8.52 -9.66 -17.05
N ALA A 63 7.50 -8.99 -17.56
CA ALA A 63 6.76 -7.98 -16.83
C ALA A 63 5.64 -8.65 -16.04
N VAL A 64 5.92 -9.01 -14.79
CA VAL A 64 4.85 -8.94 -13.79
C VAL A 64 4.49 -7.46 -13.72
N ASP A 65 3.37 -7.05 -14.34
CA ASP A 65 2.82 -5.69 -14.20
C ASP A 65 2.36 -5.48 -12.75
N ALA A 66 3.34 -5.39 -11.84
CA ALA A 66 3.15 -5.04 -10.46
C ALA A 66 2.61 -3.61 -10.44
N PHE A 67 1.48 -3.43 -9.77
CA PHE A 67 0.82 -2.14 -9.69
C PHE A 67 1.74 -1.11 -9.02
N PHE A 68 2.37 -1.49 -7.91
CA PHE A 68 3.42 -0.72 -7.27
C PHE A 68 4.80 -1.19 -7.77
N LYS A 69 5.48 -0.31 -8.51
CA LYS A 69 6.80 -0.61 -9.10
C LYS A 69 7.95 -0.51 -8.11
N SER A 70 7.83 0.35 -7.09
CA SER A 70 8.91 0.61 -6.13
C SER A 70 8.58 0.04 -4.76
N ARG A 71 9.32 -1.02 -4.39
CA ARG A 71 9.26 -1.63 -3.07
C ARG A 71 9.76 -0.68 -1.98
N GLU A 72 10.84 0.04 -2.27
CA GLU A 72 11.46 0.97 -1.32
C GLU A 72 10.47 2.05 -0.86
N LYS A 73 9.68 2.61 -1.78
CA LYS A 73 8.66 3.62 -1.46
C LYS A 73 7.56 3.06 -0.56
N ILE A 74 7.13 1.81 -0.77
CA ILE A 74 6.16 1.14 0.09
C ILE A 74 6.75 0.92 1.49
N GLU A 75 7.98 0.40 1.58
CA GLU A 75 8.63 0.16 2.86
C GLU A 75 8.90 1.46 3.63
N VAL A 76 9.20 2.56 2.93
CA VAL A 76 9.32 3.90 3.53
C VAL A 76 7.96 4.41 4.02
N ALA A 77 6.89 4.20 3.26
CA ALA A 77 5.54 4.60 3.66
C ALA A 77 5.05 3.80 4.88
N PHE A 78 5.32 2.50 4.93
CA PHE A 78 4.88 1.59 6.00
C PHE A 78 6.04 1.12 6.87
N ASN A 79 6.71 2.04 7.57
CA ASN A 79 7.86 1.72 8.43
C ASN A 79 7.57 1.80 9.94
N ASN A 80 6.39 2.27 10.34
CA ASN A 80 6.12 2.54 11.75
C ASN A 80 5.92 1.23 12.53
N ARG A 81 6.89 0.87 13.37
CA ARG A 81 6.84 -0.35 14.18
C ARG A 81 5.94 -0.24 15.42
N ALA A 82 5.54 0.97 15.81
CA ALA A 82 4.60 1.17 16.89
C ALA A 82 3.18 0.87 16.39
N LEU A 83 2.77 -0.39 16.52
CA LEU A 83 1.43 -0.82 16.15
C LEU A 83 0.43 -0.35 17.22
N ALA A 84 -0.59 0.40 16.80
CA ALA A 84 -1.66 0.87 17.66
C ALA A 84 -2.56 -0.27 18.21
N VAL A 85 -2.53 -1.42 17.53
CA VAL A 85 -3.35 -2.59 17.85
C VAL A 85 -2.43 -3.78 18.07
N ASP A 86 -2.55 -4.39 19.24
CA ASP A 86 -1.83 -5.61 19.59
C ASP A 86 -2.39 -6.83 18.83
N ASP A 87 -1.68 -7.97 18.85
CA ASP A 87 -2.09 -9.22 18.20
C ASP A 87 -3.47 -9.70 18.69
N PHE A 88 -3.80 -9.41 19.95
CA PHE A 88 -5.08 -9.70 20.58
C PHE A 88 -6.20 -8.70 20.25
N GLY A 89 -5.94 -7.68 19.43
CA GLY A 89 -6.94 -6.67 19.04
C GLY A 89 -7.17 -5.57 20.09
N ARG A 90 -6.27 -5.45 21.07
CA ARG A 90 -6.34 -4.40 22.10
C ARG A 90 -5.65 -3.14 21.60
N LEU A 91 -6.28 -1.99 21.85
CA LEU A 91 -5.70 -0.69 21.53
C LEU A 91 -4.66 -0.32 22.59
N GLU A 92 -3.44 -0.03 22.14
CA GLU A 92 -2.33 0.36 23.01
C GLU A 92 -2.62 1.64 23.79
N ASN A 93 -2.09 1.80 25.02
CA ASN A 93 -2.42 2.94 25.88
C ASN A 93 -1.96 4.30 25.31
N TRP A 94 -0.86 4.31 24.57
CA TRP A 94 -0.34 5.53 23.93
C TRP A 94 -1.16 5.98 22.72
N PHE A 95 -2.04 5.10 22.19
CA PHE A 95 -2.86 5.40 21.02
C PHE A 95 -4.01 6.32 21.37
N ALA A 96 -3.77 7.63 21.41
CA ALA A 96 -4.75 8.66 21.75
C ALA A 96 -5.21 9.40 20.48
N PRO A 97 -6.49 9.84 20.43
CA PRO A 97 -6.98 10.67 19.34
C PRO A 97 -6.39 12.08 19.41
N ASP A 98 -6.16 12.68 18.24
CA ASP A 98 -5.96 14.11 18.10
C ASP A 98 -7.33 14.81 17.98
N PRO A 99 -7.68 15.74 18.89
CA PRO A 99 -8.97 16.44 18.88
C PRO A 99 -9.26 17.23 17.60
N ASP A 100 -8.21 17.69 16.91
CA ASP A 100 -8.34 18.55 15.73
C ASP A 100 -8.43 17.74 14.43
N LYS A 101 -8.27 16.42 14.51
CA LYS A 101 -8.30 15.52 13.36
C LYS A 101 -9.63 14.81 13.20
N GLU A 102 -9.96 14.54 11.95
CA GLU A 102 -11.09 13.70 11.58
C GLU A 102 -10.56 12.39 11.04
N TYR A 103 -11.11 11.28 11.54
CA TYR A 103 -10.67 9.94 11.21
C TYR A 103 -11.65 9.27 10.26
N PHE A 104 -11.10 8.52 9.31
CA PHE A 104 -11.85 7.81 8.28
C PHE A 104 -11.52 6.33 8.37
N ILE A 105 -12.58 5.53 8.44
CA ILE A 105 -12.46 4.08 8.55
C ILE A 105 -12.95 3.44 7.26
N HIS A 106 -12.25 2.42 6.80
CA HIS A 106 -12.74 1.53 5.77
C HIS A 106 -12.61 0.08 6.23
N VAL A 107 -13.64 -0.69 5.94
CA VAL A 107 -13.76 -2.09 6.35
C VAL A 107 -13.95 -2.96 5.13
N ASP A 108 -13.01 -3.88 4.92
CA ASP A 108 -13.16 -4.97 3.97
C ASP A 108 -13.69 -6.22 4.69
N LEU A 109 -14.86 -6.67 4.26
CA LEU A 109 -15.61 -7.75 4.91
C LEU A 109 -15.51 -9.04 4.11
N ALA A 110 -14.81 -10.02 4.68
CA ALA A 110 -14.78 -11.40 4.22
C ALA A 110 -15.17 -12.37 5.35
N GLN A 111 -15.87 -13.47 5.01
CA GLN A 111 -16.41 -14.42 6.00
C GLN A 111 -15.68 -15.75 6.11
N LYS A 112 -15.27 -16.36 4.98
CA LYS A 112 -14.94 -17.81 4.95
C LYS A 112 -13.56 -18.17 4.42
N HIS A 113 -12.92 -17.31 3.62
CA HIS A 113 -11.64 -17.63 2.98
C HIS A 113 -10.66 -16.47 2.98
N ASP A 114 -11.18 -15.24 2.90
CA ASP A 114 -10.34 -14.04 2.87
C ASP A 114 -10.30 -13.38 4.26
N HIS A 115 -9.27 -12.58 4.49
CA HIS A 115 -9.12 -11.86 5.74
C HIS A 115 -10.18 -10.75 5.81
N CYS A 116 -10.69 -10.49 7.01
CA CYS A 116 -11.43 -9.27 7.24
C CYS A 116 -10.45 -8.22 7.74
N ALA A 117 -10.48 -7.00 7.19
CA ALA A 117 -9.57 -5.93 7.57
C ALA A 117 -10.31 -4.63 7.83
N VAL A 118 -9.83 -3.89 8.84
CA VAL A 118 -10.29 -2.55 9.20
C VAL A 118 -9.06 -1.65 9.20
N SER A 119 -9.09 -0.59 8.42
CA SER A 119 -8.07 0.45 8.41
C SER A 119 -8.66 1.78 8.84
N MET A 120 -7.90 2.53 9.64
CA MET A 120 -8.19 3.90 10.01
C MET A 120 -7.08 4.82 9.52
N ALA A 121 -7.46 5.92 8.87
CA ALA A 121 -6.53 6.93 8.39
C ALA A 121 -7.08 8.35 8.60
N HIS A 122 -6.17 9.31 8.65
CA HIS A 122 -6.49 10.73 8.70
C HIS A 122 -5.50 11.57 7.87
N VAL A 123 -5.89 12.83 7.59
CA VAL A 123 -4.98 13.80 6.97
C VAL A 123 -4.22 14.53 8.06
N GLN A 124 -2.91 14.30 8.12
CA GLN A 124 -2.05 14.85 9.17
C GLN A 124 -1.78 16.34 8.96
N ARG A 125 -1.56 16.78 7.72
CA ARG A 125 -1.43 18.19 7.35
C ARG A 125 -1.49 18.34 5.83
N TRP A 126 -1.57 19.58 5.36
CA TRP A 126 -1.44 19.92 3.95
C TRP A 126 -0.07 20.54 3.70
N VAL A 127 0.56 20.15 2.59
CA VAL A 127 1.87 20.67 2.18
C VAL A 127 1.79 21.18 0.75
N ASN A 128 2.51 22.25 0.44
CA ASN A 128 2.63 22.72 -0.93
C ASN A 128 3.71 21.93 -1.65
N VAL A 129 3.30 21.08 -2.59
CA VAL A 129 4.21 20.34 -3.47
C VAL A 129 4.51 21.21 -4.68
N LYS A 130 5.78 21.53 -4.90
CA LYS A 130 6.23 22.23 -6.11
C LYS A 130 6.15 21.28 -7.29
N VAL A 131 5.25 21.55 -8.23
CA VAL A 131 5.11 20.79 -9.47
C VAL A 131 6.01 21.39 -10.55
N THR A 132 6.19 22.72 -10.53
CA THR A 132 7.16 23.46 -11.35
C THR A 132 7.77 24.59 -10.52
N ASP A 133 8.84 25.24 -11.03
CA ASP A 133 9.50 26.37 -10.34
C ASP A 133 8.56 27.52 -9.97
N GLN A 134 7.41 27.63 -10.64
CA GLN A 134 6.44 28.71 -10.42
C GLN A 134 5.06 28.23 -9.93
N TYR A 135 4.82 26.92 -9.82
CA TYR A 135 3.52 26.38 -9.43
C TYR A 135 3.64 25.36 -8.31
N SER A 136 3.03 25.68 -7.18
CA SER A 136 2.85 24.78 -6.05
C SER A 136 1.38 24.42 -5.87
N GLN A 137 1.09 23.14 -5.71
CA GLN A 137 -0.26 22.65 -5.40
C GLN A 137 -0.32 22.15 -3.95
N PRO A 138 -1.35 22.51 -3.18
CA PRO A 138 -1.57 21.94 -1.87
C PRO A 138 -1.93 20.46 -2.00
N ALA A 139 -1.19 19.61 -1.32
CA ALA A 139 -1.37 18.17 -1.30
C ALA A 139 -1.43 17.66 0.15
N PRO A 140 -2.33 16.73 0.48
CA PRO A 140 -2.46 16.23 1.83
C PRO A 140 -1.35 15.21 2.15
N ILE A 141 -0.81 15.26 3.35
CA ILE A 141 -0.05 14.16 3.95
C ILE A 141 -1.04 13.30 4.72
N VAL A 142 -1.07 12.01 4.40
CA VAL A 142 -2.00 11.04 4.98
C VAL A 142 -1.23 10.12 5.91
N GLU A 143 -1.82 9.84 7.07
CA GLU A 143 -1.31 8.87 8.02
C GLU A 143 -2.36 7.78 8.25
N VAL A 144 -1.93 6.53 8.13
CA VAL A 144 -2.70 5.35 8.50
C VAL A 144 -2.39 5.06 9.96
N ASP A 145 -3.35 5.33 10.84
CA ASP A 145 -3.18 5.24 12.28
C ASP A 145 -3.15 3.80 12.79
N ALA A 146 -4.04 2.98 12.25
CA ALA A 146 -4.25 1.62 12.72
C ALA A 146 -4.80 0.74 11.61
N VAL A 147 -4.27 -0.46 11.51
CA VAL A 147 -4.79 -1.52 10.65
C VAL A 147 -4.96 -2.76 11.50
N ARG A 148 -6.19 -3.27 11.58
CA ARG A 148 -6.52 -4.51 12.27
C ARG A 148 -7.13 -5.49 11.28
N TYR A 149 -6.68 -6.73 11.30
CA TYR A 149 -7.23 -7.79 10.47
C TYR A 149 -7.52 -9.06 11.27
N TRP A 150 -8.47 -9.83 10.77
CA TRP A 150 -8.90 -11.12 11.30
C TRP A 150 -8.69 -12.18 10.24
N THR A 151 -8.00 -13.25 10.63
CA THR A 151 -7.76 -14.40 9.74
C THR A 151 -8.81 -15.48 10.01
N PRO A 152 -9.67 -15.83 9.04
CA PRO A 152 -10.57 -16.95 9.21
C PRO A 152 -9.75 -18.24 9.37
N THR A 153 -10.19 -19.10 10.29
CA THR A 153 -9.64 -20.46 10.42
C THR A 153 -10.67 -21.44 9.87
N PRO A 154 -10.27 -22.66 9.46
CA PRO A 154 -11.20 -23.66 8.92
C PRO A 154 -12.42 -23.92 9.83
N ASP A 155 -12.22 -23.79 11.15
CA ASP A 155 -13.24 -24.05 12.16
C ASP A 155 -13.97 -22.78 12.66
N LYS A 156 -13.39 -21.58 12.49
CA LYS A 156 -13.95 -20.31 12.97
C LYS A 156 -14.01 -19.29 11.83
N SER A 157 -15.24 -18.95 11.45
CA SER A 157 -15.52 -17.81 10.57
C SER A 157 -15.30 -16.49 11.32
N VAL A 158 -15.00 -15.41 10.60
CA VAL A 158 -14.85 -14.09 11.23
C VAL A 158 -16.19 -13.65 11.82
N ASP A 159 -16.19 -13.28 13.10
CA ASP A 159 -17.38 -12.73 13.77
C ASP A 159 -17.44 -11.22 13.52
N PHE A 160 -18.49 -10.78 12.84
CA PHE A 160 -18.75 -9.37 12.57
C PHE A 160 -18.98 -8.56 13.85
N THR A 161 -19.36 -9.21 14.94
CA THR A 161 -19.49 -8.55 16.24
C THR A 161 -18.14 -8.03 16.73
N GLU A 162 -17.05 -8.80 16.57
CA GLU A 162 -15.70 -8.38 16.95
C GLU A 162 -15.26 -7.13 16.15
N VAL A 163 -15.58 -7.08 14.85
CA VAL A 163 -15.30 -5.93 13.98
C VAL A 163 -16.07 -4.68 14.44
N LYS A 164 -17.34 -4.85 14.79
CA LYS A 164 -18.18 -3.76 15.32
C LYS A 164 -17.63 -3.25 16.65
N ASP A 165 -17.30 -4.16 17.57
CA ASP A 165 -16.80 -3.82 18.90
C ASP A 165 -15.47 -3.07 18.81
N TYR A 166 -14.62 -3.43 17.84
CA TYR A 166 -13.40 -2.68 17.53
C TYR A 166 -13.67 -1.23 17.11
N ILE A 167 -14.62 -1.02 16.18
CA ILE A 167 -15.00 0.34 15.73
C ILE A 167 -15.62 1.15 16.88
N LEU A 168 -16.44 0.51 17.71
CA LEU A 168 -17.02 1.14 18.89
C LEU A 168 -15.97 1.47 19.96
N ALA A 169 -14.94 0.64 20.12
CA ALA A 169 -13.83 0.91 21.02
C ALA A 169 -13.04 2.16 20.60
N LEU A 170 -12.76 2.31 19.30
CA LEU A 170 -12.14 3.52 18.75
C LEU A 170 -12.99 4.76 19.07
N ARG A 171 -14.30 4.68 18.84
CA ARG A 171 -15.18 5.81 19.16
C ARG A 171 -15.25 6.13 20.65
N THR A 172 -15.36 5.10 21.50
CA THR A 172 -15.42 5.27 22.96
C THR A 172 -14.16 5.91 23.50
N ARG A 173 -13.03 5.67 22.84
CA ARG A 173 -11.73 6.26 23.15
C ARG A 173 -11.59 7.73 22.73
N GLY A 174 -12.55 8.27 21.98
CA GLY A 174 -12.62 9.69 21.61
C GLY A 174 -12.19 10.01 20.18
N PHE A 175 -11.93 9.01 19.34
CA PHE A 175 -11.62 9.26 17.93
C PHE A 175 -12.84 9.85 17.21
N LYS A 176 -12.66 11.01 16.59
CA LYS A 176 -13.70 11.70 15.81
C LYS A 176 -13.86 11.03 14.44
N ILE A 177 -14.53 9.88 14.43
CA ILE A 177 -14.80 9.10 13.21
C ILE A 177 -15.85 9.84 12.39
N ARG A 178 -15.45 10.40 11.25
CA ARG A 178 -16.36 11.15 10.39
C ARG A 178 -17.22 10.25 9.51
N VAL A 179 -16.60 9.24 8.90
CA VAL A 179 -17.26 8.25 8.04
C VAL A 179 -16.56 6.90 8.22
N CYS A 180 -17.37 5.84 8.30
CA CYS A 180 -16.94 4.45 8.22
C CYS A 180 -17.54 3.81 6.96
N THR A 181 -16.69 3.37 6.04
CA THR A 181 -17.13 2.81 4.74
C THR A 181 -16.97 1.30 4.65
N PHE A 182 -17.79 0.67 3.83
CA PHE A 182 -17.81 -0.79 3.62
C PHE A 182 -17.84 -1.15 2.12
N ASP A 183 -17.14 -2.23 1.72
CA ASP A 183 -17.06 -2.68 0.31
C ASP A 183 -18.30 -3.50 -0.16
N ARG A 184 -18.91 -4.32 0.71
CA ARG A 184 -19.93 -5.32 0.30
C ARG A 184 -21.35 -5.03 0.79
N TRP A 185 -22.36 -5.51 0.04
CA TRP A 185 -23.79 -5.42 0.41
C TRP A 185 -24.16 -6.15 1.72
N ASN A 186 -23.39 -7.17 2.12
CA ASN A 186 -23.59 -7.90 3.38
C ASN A 186 -23.30 -7.04 4.64
N SER A 187 -22.83 -5.81 4.47
CA SER A 187 -22.58 -4.86 5.56
C SER A 187 -23.84 -4.15 6.06
N HIS A 188 -25.00 -4.29 5.39
CA HIS A 188 -26.15 -3.42 5.64
C HIS A 188 -26.64 -3.42 7.10
N ASP A 189 -26.66 -4.60 7.75
CA ASP A 189 -27.05 -4.71 9.16
C ASP A 189 -26.04 -4.01 10.09
N MET A 190 -24.74 -4.22 9.87
CA MET A 190 -23.67 -3.55 10.62
C MET A 190 -23.71 -2.03 10.43
N MET A 191 -23.99 -1.56 9.22
CA MET A 191 -24.13 -0.14 8.92
C MET A 191 -25.29 0.51 9.69
N GLN A 192 -26.43 -0.18 9.78
CA GLN A 192 -27.59 0.30 10.54
C GLN A 192 -27.27 0.37 12.04
N GLN A 193 -26.62 -0.67 12.60
CA GLN A 193 -26.22 -0.67 14.01
C GLN A 193 -25.24 0.47 14.31
N LEU A 194 -24.19 0.65 13.51
CA LEU A 194 -23.21 1.73 13.70
C LEU A 194 -23.84 3.13 13.61
N LYS A 195 -24.83 3.30 12.72
CA LYS A 195 -25.64 4.52 12.63
C LYS A 195 -26.45 4.79 13.89
N GLN A 196 -27.03 3.77 14.51
CA GLN A 196 -27.75 3.92 15.79
C GLN A 196 -26.83 4.38 16.92
N TYR A 197 -25.58 3.91 16.94
CA TYR A 197 -24.60 4.42 17.88
C TYR A 197 -24.21 5.87 17.55
N GLY A 198 -24.36 6.33 16.30
CA GLY A 198 -24.03 7.68 15.84
C GLY A 198 -22.74 7.79 15.01
N ILE A 199 -22.29 6.70 14.38
CA ILE A 199 -21.21 6.71 13.38
C ILE A 199 -21.86 6.78 11.99
N ASN A 200 -21.43 7.71 11.15
CA ASN A 200 -21.89 7.77 9.77
C ASN A 200 -21.28 6.60 8.97
N THR A 201 -22.13 5.90 8.22
CA THR A 201 -21.71 4.76 7.40
C THR A 201 -22.14 4.90 5.94
N GLU A 202 -21.23 4.57 5.03
CA GLU A 202 -21.43 4.63 3.59
C GLU A 202 -20.87 3.37 2.89
N ASN A 203 -21.30 3.13 1.65
CA ASN A 203 -20.75 2.06 0.82
C ASN A 203 -19.68 2.64 -0.09
N LEU A 204 -18.48 2.07 -0.07
CA LEU A 204 -17.39 2.42 -0.96
C LEU A 204 -16.78 1.12 -1.47
N SER A 205 -16.86 0.89 -2.78
CA SER A 205 -16.17 -0.26 -3.38
C SER A 205 -14.84 0.16 -3.98
N VAL A 206 -13.78 -0.56 -3.61
CA VAL A 206 -12.42 -0.20 -4.03
C VAL A 206 -12.23 -0.52 -5.52
N ALA A 207 -11.86 0.49 -6.28
CA ALA A 207 -11.68 0.44 -7.72
C ALA A 207 -10.27 0.92 -8.08
N LYS A 208 -9.85 0.67 -9.32
CA LYS A 208 -8.53 1.06 -9.84
C LYS A 208 -8.17 2.53 -9.56
N LYS A 209 -9.14 3.44 -9.67
CA LYS A 209 -8.93 4.88 -9.39
C LYS A 209 -8.42 5.16 -7.98
N HIS A 210 -8.95 4.46 -6.98
CA HIS A 210 -8.54 4.65 -5.59
C HIS A 210 -7.12 4.13 -5.36
N TYR A 211 -6.75 3.05 -6.05
CA TYR A 211 -5.39 2.54 -6.08
C TYR A 211 -4.42 3.49 -6.80
N ASP A 212 -4.85 4.12 -7.90
CA ASP A 212 -4.04 5.12 -8.62
C ASP A 212 -3.75 6.33 -7.71
N ASP A 213 -4.75 6.81 -6.95
CA ASP A 213 -4.57 7.88 -5.95
C ASP A 213 -3.58 7.46 -4.85
N MET A 214 -3.70 6.22 -4.35
CA MET A 214 -2.77 5.67 -3.36
C MET A 214 -1.34 5.55 -3.92
N ALA A 215 -1.18 5.12 -5.18
CA ALA A 215 0.12 5.02 -5.81
C ALA A 215 0.80 6.38 -5.95
N MET A 216 0.03 7.42 -6.26
CA MET A 216 0.54 8.79 -6.35
C MET A 216 1.09 9.28 -5.01
N ILE A 217 0.33 9.14 -3.91
CA ILE A 217 0.79 9.61 -2.59
C ILE A 217 1.98 8.81 -2.05
N VAL A 218 2.09 7.52 -2.38
CA VAL A 218 3.22 6.67 -2.00
C VAL A 218 4.48 7.08 -2.77
N LEU A 219 4.34 7.35 -4.07
CA LEU A 219 5.45 7.79 -4.92
C LEU A 219 6.05 9.11 -4.42
N GLU A 220 5.18 10.03 -4.02
CA GLU A 220 5.53 11.36 -3.49
C GLU A 220 5.92 11.34 -2.00
N GLU A 221 6.01 10.17 -1.36
CA GLU A 221 6.36 10.01 0.07
C GLU A 221 5.44 10.78 1.04
N ARG A 222 4.17 10.97 0.66
CA ARG A 222 3.15 11.66 1.46
C ARG A 222 2.29 10.71 2.30
N LEU A 223 2.60 9.41 2.31
CA LEU A 223 1.92 8.40 3.10
C LEU A 223 2.82 7.91 4.23
N LYS A 224 2.26 7.82 5.43
CA LYS A 224 2.86 7.14 6.59
C LYS A 224 1.90 6.10 7.14
N GLY A 225 2.40 4.97 7.61
CA GLY A 225 1.56 3.92 8.19
C GLY A 225 2.34 2.86 8.96
N PRO A 226 1.62 1.94 9.64
CA PRO A 226 2.21 0.87 10.42
C PRO A 226 2.95 -0.13 9.54
N TYR A 227 4.09 -0.63 10.02
CA TYR A 227 4.82 -1.73 9.42
C TYR A 227 4.07 -3.03 9.69
N ILE A 228 3.32 -3.50 8.68
CA ILE A 228 2.67 -4.79 8.70
C ILE A 228 3.17 -5.57 7.50
N LYS A 229 3.91 -6.65 7.78
CA LYS A 229 4.52 -7.46 6.72
C LYS A 229 3.48 -7.99 5.72
N LEU A 230 2.32 -8.43 6.21
CA LEU A 230 1.23 -8.92 5.37
C LEU A 230 0.74 -7.83 4.38
N LEU A 231 0.51 -6.60 4.86
CA LEU A 231 0.10 -5.47 4.03
C LEU A 231 1.15 -5.15 2.95
N ILE A 232 2.43 -5.13 3.32
CA ILE A 232 3.52 -4.87 2.35
C ILE A 232 3.57 -5.97 1.30
N ASP A 233 3.50 -7.23 1.71
CA ASP A 233 3.50 -8.38 0.79
C ASP A 233 2.28 -8.35 -0.15
N GLU A 234 1.09 -7.97 0.35
CA GLU A 234 -0.11 -7.78 -0.48
C GLU A 234 0.09 -6.67 -1.51
N LEU A 235 0.51 -5.47 -1.10
CA LEU A 235 0.72 -4.32 -1.98
C LEU A 235 1.74 -4.63 -3.09
N LEU A 236 2.82 -5.35 -2.78
CA LEU A 236 3.83 -5.76 -3.75
C LEU A 236 3.33 -6.82 -4.76
N GLN A 237 2.36 -7.63 -4.36
CA GLN A 237 1.82 -8.69 -5.20
C GLN A 237 0.69 -8.21 -6.12
N LEU A 238 0.09 -7.05 -5.87
CA LEU A 238 -0.99 -6.51 -6.69
C LEU A 238 -0.58 -6.35 -8.16
N LYS A 239 -1.46 -6.77 -9.06
CA LYS A 239 -1.27 -6.71 -10.51
C LYS A 239 -2.42 -5.99 -11.19
N ILE A 240 -2.11 -5.39 -12.33
CA ILE A 240 -3.15 -4.86 -13.22
C ILE A 240 -3.67 -6.01 -14.08
N MET A 241 -4.86 -6.52 -13.75
CA MET A 241 -5.56 -7.51 -14.55
C MET A 241 -6.63 -6.83 -15.38
N ARG A 242 -6.33 -6.57 -16.65
CA ARG A 242 -7.17 -5.79 -17.57
C ARG A 242 -7.35 -4.36 -17.04
N ASP A 243 -8.54 -4.04 -16.51
CA ASP A 243 -8.89 -2.72 -15.98
C ASP A 243 -9.05 -2.71 -14.45
N LYS A 244 -8.70 -3.81 -13.78
CA LYS A 244 -8.81 -3.94 -12.32
C LYS A 244 -7.47 -4.23 -11.69
N VAL A 245 -7.27 -3.70 -10.49
CA VAL A 245 -6.15 -4.07 -9.62
C VAL A 245 -6.58 -5.32 -8.85
N ASP A 246 -5.81 -6.40 -8.99
CA ASP A 246 -6.15 -7.67 -8.38
C ASP A 246 -4.90 -8.46 -7.95
N HIS A 247 -5.10 -9.38 -7.01
CA HIS A 247 -4.03 -10.22 -6.48
C HIS A 247 -3.80 -11.47 -7.37
N PRO A 248 -2.59 -12.05 -7.37
CA PRO A 248 -2.35 -13.35 -7.98
C PRO A 248 -3.11 -14.45 -7.22
N ARG A 249 -3.34 -15.60 -7.85
CA ARG A 249 -4.12 -16.73 -7.29
C ARG A 249 -3.71 -17.22 -5.89
N LYS A 250 -2.48 -16.93 -5.44
CA LYS A 250 -1.96 -17.31 -4.11
C LYS A 250 -1.79 -16.13 -3.15
N GLY A 251 -2.08 -14.91 -3.58
CA GLY A 251 -2.06 -13.72 -2.73
C GLY A 251 -3.44 -13.40 -2.17
N SER A 252 -3.51 -12.38 -1.34
CA SER A 252 -4.71 -11.71 -0.83
C SER A 252 -4.62 -10.22 -1.17
N LYS A 253 -5.71 -9.48 -0.97
CA LYS A 253 -5.73 -8.01 -1.10
C LYS A 253 -6.57 -7.32 -0.04
N ASP A 254 -6.94 -8.02 1.03
CA ASP A 254 -7.96 -7.56 1.96
C ASP A 254 -7.46 -6.37 2.80
N LEU A 255 -6.19 -6.41 3.24
CA LEU A 255 -5.59 -5.30 3.97
C LEU A 255 -5.29 -4.14 3.01
N ALA A 256 -4.85 -4.45 1.79
CA ALA A 256 -4.61 -3.44 0.77
C ALA A 256 -5.89 -2.67 0.39
N ASP A 257 -7.02 -3.36 0.20
CA ASP A 257 -8.33 -2.76 -0.08
C ASP A 257 -8.80 -1.92 1.12
N ALA A 258 -8.70 -2.46 2.36
CA ALA A 258 -9.02 -1.72 3.59
C ALA A 258 -8.22 -0.40 3.70
N VAL A 259 -6.90 -0.46 3.50
CA VAL A 259 -6.02 0.71 3.59
C VAL A 259 -6.33 1.72 2.47
N CYS A 260 -6.45 1.25 1.22
CA CYS A 260 -6.76 2.07 0.06
C CYS A 260 -8.08 2.85 0.24
N GLY A 261 -9.14 2.19 0.68
CA GLY A 261 -10.42 2.85 0.93
C GLY A 261 -10.36 3.87 2.07
N SER A 262 -9.60 3.59 3.15
CA SER A 262 -9.44 4.55 4.25
C SER A 262 -8.71 5.83 3.82
N ILE A 263 -7.64 5.67 3.04
CA ILE A 263 -6.85 6.76 2.46
C ILE A 263 -7.71 7.60 1.51
N TYR A 264 -8.44 6.95 0.60
CA TYR A 264 -9.28 7.65 -0.36
C TYR A 264 -10.37 8.50 0.32
N ASN A 265 -11.01 7.97 1.36
CA ASN A 265 -11.99 8.72 2.13
C ASN A 265 -11.34 9.92 2.84
N ALA A 266 -10.16 9.72 3.43
CA ALA A 266 -9.44 10.80 4.10
C ALA A 266 -9.13 11.95 3.14
N ILE A 267 -8.65 11.64 1.93
CA ILE A 267 -8.34 12.65 0.90
C ILE A 267 -9.61 13.31 0.38
N SER A 268 -10.65 12.54 0.08
CA SER A 268 -11.86 13.05 -0.60
C SER A 268 -12.76 13.89 0.30
N LEU A 269 -12.81 13.56 1.59
CA LEU A 269 -13.75 14.19 2.52
C LEU A 269 -13.11 15.30 3.35
N THR A 270 -11.80 15.29 3.56
CA THR A 270 -11.10 16.36 4.28
C THR A 270 -11.01 17.61 3.40
N ARG A 271 -11.56 18.72 3.88
CA ARG A 271 -11.49 20.01 3.17
C ARG A 271 -10.13 20.65 3.40
N PHE A 272 -9.56 21.23 2.35
CA PHE A 272 -8.43 22.13 2.47
C PHE A 272 -8.93 23.47 3.00
N ASP A 273 -8.43 23.90 4.16
CA ASP A 273 -8.67 25.23 4.68
C ASP A 273 -7.46 26.11 4.34
N ASN A 274 -7.67 27.18 3.56
CA ASN A 274 -6.62 28.08 3.07
C ASN A 274 -5.91 28.87 4.18
N ASN A 275 -6.35 28.74 5.43
CA ASN A 275 -5.91 29.54 6.57
C ASN A 275 -4.84 28.85 7.45
N GLN A 276 -4.30 27.70 7.03
CA GLN A 276 -3.26 26.96 7.77
C GLN A 276 -1.86 27.33 7.23
N GLU A 277 -0.89 27.49 8.14
CA GLU A 277 0.53 27.73 7.79
C GLU A 277 1.04 26.60 6.89
N ILE A 278 1.58 26.96 5.73
CA ILE A 278 1.92 26.00 4.69
C ILE A 278 3.40 25.65 4.75
N ASP A 279 3.70 24.42 5.15
CA ASP A 279 5.05 23.86 5.02
C ASP A 279 5.35 23.57 3.53
N VAL A 280 6.46 24.13 3.03
CA VAL A 280 6.96 23.87 1.69
C VAL A 280 7.83 22.61 1.73
N HIS A 281 7.32 21.50 1.21
CA HIS A 281 8.06 20.25 1.14
C HIS A 281 8.88 20.21 -0.15
N THR A 282 10.17 20.58 -0.10
CA THR A 282 11.11 20.37 -1.21
C THR A 282 11.71 18.97 -1.15
N TYR A 283 11.75 18.25 -2.27
CA TYR A 283 12.29 16.89 -2.38
C TYR A 283 13.73 16.72 -1.81
N GLU A 284 14.51 17.79 -1.74
CA GLU A 284 15.87 17.79 -1.16
C GLU A 284 15.91 17.93 0.37
N SER A 285 14.81 18.40 0.99
CA SER A 285 14.78 18.65 2.45
C SER A 285 14.73 17.36 3.28
N ALA A 286 14.25 16.25 2.72
CA ALA A 286 14.28 14.94 3.38
C ALA A 286 15.70 14.37 3.55
N MET A 287 16.68 14.80 2.74
CA MET A 287 18.09 14.48 2.94
C MET A 287 18.75 15.42 3.96
N PHE A 288 18.38 16.70 3.99
CA PHE A 288 18.99 17.67 4.92
C PHE A 288 18.50 17.54 6.37
N ASP A 289 17.22 17.22 6.60
CA ASP A 289 16.68 17.08 7.98
C ASP A 289 17.13 15.78 8.66
N ARG A 290 17.49 14.74 7.88
CA ARG A 290 18.10 13.51 8.43
C ARG A 290 19.56 13.70 8.84
N ASP A 291 20.29 14.64 8.24
CA ASP A 291 21.71 14.89 8.54
C ASP A 291 21.97 16.01 9.56
N PHE A 292 21.03 16.95 9.77
CA PHE A 292 21.23 18.11 10.65
C PHE A 292 20.12 18.34 11.69
N GLY A 293 19.28 17.34 11.95
CA GLY A 293 18.28 17.37 13.01
C GLY A 293 18.88 17.52 14.40
N LYS A 294 18.69 18.71 15.00
CA LYS A 294 19.05 19.09 16.37
C LYS A 294 18.55 18.07 17.41
N SER A 295 19.41 17.15 17.84
CA SER A 295 19.31 16.53 19.16
C SER A 295 20.72 16.39 19.74
N LYS A 296 20.87 16.91 20.96
CA LYS A 296 22.07 16.79 21.78
C LYS A 296 22.22 15.33 22.19
N GLU A 297 23.27 14.66 21.74
CA GLU A 297 24.17 13.83 22.55
C GLU A 297 25.34 13.40 21.66
N GLU A 298 26.56 13.73 22.10
CA GLU A 298 27.79 13.48 21.36
C GLU A 298 28.16 11.99 21.39
N GLU A 299 27.68 11.20 20.44
CA GLU A 299 28.33 9.92 20.14
C GLU A 299 29.55 10.16 19.24
N THR A 300 30.72 10.07 19.86
CA THR A 300 32.02 10.21 19.20
C THR A 300 32.29 8.95 18.38
N ILE A 301 31.89 8.94 17.10
CA ILE A 301 32.29 7.88 16.16
C ILE A 301 33.75 8.12 15.76
N LEU A 302 34.67 7.31 16.31
CA LEU A 302 36.08 7.28 15.89
C LEU A 302 36.19 6.87 14.41
N ASN A 303 37.02 7.59 13.65
CA ASN A 303 37.40 7.38 12.23
C ASN A 303 36.55 8.04 11.12
N MET A 304 35.97 9.21 11.36
CA MET A 304 35.64 10.13 10.24
C MET A 304 36.53 11.37 10.26
N ILE A 305 37.27 11.58 9.16
CA ILE A 305 37.99 12.84 8.90
C ILE A 305 36.92 13.89 8.60
N LYS A 306 36.66 14.79 9.57
CA LYS A 306 35.80 15.95 9.35
C LYS A 306 36.59 17.01 8.56
N PRO A 307 36.06 17.56 7.46
CA PRO A 307 36.63 18.77 6.88
C PRO A 307 36.58 19.90 7.93
N PRO A 308 37.61 20.75 8.01
CA PRO A 308 37.64 21.85 8.97
C PRO A 308 36.43 22.77 8.75
N LYS A 309 35.77 23.15 9.85
CA LYS A 309 34.70 24.13 9.80
C LYS A 309 35.24 25.45 9.24
N MET A 310 34.46 26.10 8.38
CA MET A 310 34.80 27.41 7.84
C MET A 310 35.02 28.40 9.00
N PRO A 311 36.11 29.18 9.00
CA PRO A 311 36.33 30.21 10.01
C PRO A 311 35.18 31.21 10.03
N ASN A 312 34.76 31.63 11.23
CA ASN A 312 33.60 32.51 11.43
C ASN A 312 33.71 33.82 10.62
N ASP A 313 34.92 34.37 10.47
CA ASP A 313 35.16 35.60 9.71
C ASP A 313 34.77 35.46 8.23
N LEU A 314 34.88 34.26 7.68
CA LEU A 314 34.58 33.95 6.28
C LEU A 314 33.08 33.69 6.06
N ALA A 315 32.41 33.12 7.06
CA ALA A 315 30.96 32.93 7.07
C ALA A 315 30.24 34.29 7.13
N ASP A 316 30.67 35.19 8.02
CA ASP A 316 30.12 36.54 8.14
C ASP A 316 30.33 37.38 6.87
N ALA A 317 31.46 37.18 6.18
CA ALA A 317 31.73 37.86 4.92
C ALA A 317 30.81 37.38 3.79
N LEU A 318 30.55 36.07 3.70
CA LEU A 318 29.63 35.49 2.71
C LEU A 318 28.19 35.91 2.96
N GLU A 319 27.76 35.97 4.22
CA GLU A 319 26.42 36.40 4.59
C GLU A 319 26.18 37.88 4.23
N ARG A 320 27.21 38.72 4.34
CA ARG A 320 27.16 40.13 3.90
C ARG A 320 27.13 40.31 2.39
N ILE A 321 27.77 39.42 1.63
CA ILE A 321 27.75 39.45 0.16
C ILE A 321 26.37 38.99 -0.37
N SER A 322 25.69 38.10 0.35
CA SER A 322 24.35 37.60 0.03
C SER A 322 23.22 38.64 0.19
N MET A 323 23.48 39.75 0.90
CA MET A 323 22.48 40.81 1.18
C MET A 323 22.63 42.06 0.29
N LEU A 324 23.48 42.01 -0.74
CA LEU A 324 23.62 43.05 -1.78
C LEU A 324 22.96 42.60 -3.09
#